data_AF-A0A6M8B528-F1
#
_entry.id   AF-A0A6M8B528-F1
#
_cell.length_a   1.000
_cell.length_b   1.000
_cell.length_c   1.000
_cell.angle_alpha   90.00
_cell.angle_beta   90.00
_cell.angle_gamma   90.00
#
_symmetry.space_group_name_H-M   'P 1'
#
loop_
_entity.id
_entity.type
_entity.pdbx_description
1 polymer ?
#
loop_
_entity_poly.entity_id
_entity_poly.type
_entity_poly.pdbx_seq_one_letter_code
_entity_poly.pdbx_strand_id
1 'polypeptide(L)'
;MMVALLILMIGLTPSLVSLWIMRQADAQAQERLRHALEAIAHRGLPSLQPTPDLRYIEGIGLLIGDFTCRYNARSRYLRCAINPSGPCEGCRQYDPVIPDESVMLDS
;
A
#
# COMPACT_ATOMS: atom_id res chain seq x y z
N MET A 1 -25.89 47.63 33.35
CA MET A 1 -25.85 46.17 33.19
C MET A 1 -26.29 45.72 31.79
N MET A 2 -27.48 46.11 31.31
CA MET A 2 -28.00 45.69 29.99
C MET A 2 -27.10 46.08 28.79
N VAL A 3 -26.52 47.28 28.81
CA VAL A 3 -25.61 47.75 27.73
C VAL A 3 -24.32 46.93 27.66
N ALA A 4 -23.75 46.56 28.81
CA ALA A 4 -22.55 45.74 28.87
C ALA A 4 -22.81 44.33 28.29
N LEU A 5 -23.99 43.77 28.56
CA LEU A 5 -24.41 42.49 27.97
C LEU A 5 -24.54 42.58 26.45
N LEU A 6 -25.10 43.67 25.91
CA LEU A 6 -25.20 43.87 24.46
C LEU A 6 -23.83 43.93 23.78
N ILE A 7 -22.86 44.65 24.36
CA ILE A 7 -21.50 44.75 23.82
C ILE A 7 -20.82 43.37 23.82
N LEU A 8 -20.98 42.61 24.90
CA LEU A 8 -20.37 41.28 25.04
C LEU A 8 -20.97 40.30 24.03
N MET A 9 -22.28 40.33 23.81
CA MET A 9 -22.95 39.48 22.81
C MET A 9 -22.55 39.83 21.38
N ILE A 10 -22.41 41.13 21.04
CA ILE A 10 -21.98 41.56 19.71
C ILE A 10 -20.50 41.23 19.46
N GLY A 11 -19.65 41.32 20.48
CA GLY A 11 -18.23 40.98 20.34
C GLY A 11 -17.95 39.48 20.33
N LEU A 12 -18.74 38.68 21.05
CA LEU A 12 -18.53 37.24 21.17
C LEU A 12 -19.10 36.45 19.99
N THR A 13 -20.16 36.95 19.36
CA THR A 13 -20.80 36.31 18.21
C THR A 13 -19.84 36.04 17.03
N PRO A 14 -19.00 36.98 16.53
CA PRO A 14 -18.08 36.67 15.43
C PRO A 14 -17.04 35.62 15.81
N SER A 15 -16.58 35.60 17.06
CA SER A 15 -15.64 34.60 17.57
C SER A 15 -16.27 33.20 17.65
N LEU A 16 -17.50 33.11 18.16
CA LEU A 16 -18.25 31.85 18.22
C LEU A 16 -18.62 31.33 16.83
N VAL A 17 -19.06 32.22 15.94
CA VAL A 17 -19.40 31.87 14.55
C VAL A 17 -18.15 31.42 13.80
N SER A 18 -17.02 32.09 13.97
CA SER A 18 -15.74 31.68 13.37
C SER A 18 -15.34 30.26 13.80
N LEU A 19 -15.39 29.97 15.11
CA LEU A 19 -15.09 28.63 15.64
C LEU A 19 -16.09 27.58 15.14
N TRP A 20 -17.35 27.94 15.00
CA TRP A 20 -18.38 27.04 14.49
C TRP A 20 -18.15 26.70 13.01
N ILE A 21 -17.84 27.70 12.18
CA ILE A 21 -17.51 27.51 10.76
C ILE A 21 -16.26 26.64 10.60
N MET A 22 -15.21 26.87 11.41
CA MET A 22 -13.98 26.09 11.34
C MET A 22 -14.23 24.61 11.66
N ARG A 23 -14.99 24.32 12.72
CA ARG A 23 -15.38 22.95 13.08
C ARG A 23 -16.24 22.27 12.02
N GLN A 24 -17.13 23.02 11.37
CA GLN A 24 -17.95 22.52 10.28
C GLN A 24 -17.11 22.23 9.03
N ALA A 25 -16.12 23.09 8.74
CA ALA A 25 -15.21 22.92 7.61
C ALA A 25 -14.28 21.71 7.79
N ASP A 26 -13.82 21.43 9.01
CA ASP A 26 -13.02 20.24 9.32
C ASP A 26 -13.78 18.94 9.01
N ALA A 27 -15.08 18.88 9.34
CA ALA A 27 -15.93 17.74 9.02
C ALA A 27 -16.08 17.53 7.50
N GLN A 28 -16.21 18.63 6.73
CA GLN A 28 -16.26 18.56 5.27
C GLN A 28 -14.92 18.14 4.65
N ALA A 29 -13.79 18.55 5.25
CA ALA A 29 -12.46 18.20 4.78
C ALA A 29 -12.19 16.69 4.92
N GLN A 30 -12.65 16.06 6.00
CA GLN A 30 -12.53 14.61 6.20
C GLN A 30 -13.26 13.81 5.12
N GLU A 31 -14.49 14.20 4.77
CA GLU A 31 -15.27 13.50 3.74
C GLU A 31 -14.65 13.65 2.35
N ARG A 32 -14.15 14.85 2.02
CA ARG A 32 -13.38 15.07 0.78
C ARG A 32 -12.13 14.19 0.72
N LEU A 33 -11.41 14.06 1.84
CA LEU A 33 -10.24 13.18 1.93
C LEU A 33 -10.63 11.71 1.72
N ARG A 34 -11.72 11.25 2.36
CA ARG A 34 -12.24 9.88 2.18
C ARG A 34 -12.57 9.60 0.73
N HIS A 35 -13.34 10.46 0.07
CA HIS A 35 -13.65 10.30 -1.35
C HIS A 35 -12.41 10.34 -2.25
N ALA A 36 -11.41 11.18 -1.92
CA ALA A 36 -10.15 11.20 -2.66
C ALA A 36 -9.37 9.89 -2.50
N LEU A 37 -9.30 9.34 -1.28
CA LEU A 37 -8.67 8.04 -1.01
C LEU A 37 -9.40 6.89 -1.71
N GLU A 38 -10.74 6.89 -1.68
CA GLU A 38 -11.57 5.91 -2.39
C GLU A 38 -11.35 5.99 -3.90
N ALA A 39 -11.30 7.20 -4.47
CA ALA A 39 -11.02 7.39 -5.89
C ALA A 39 -9.62 6.90 -6.30
N ILE A 40 -8.61 7.07 -5.43
CA ILE A 40 -7.27 6.51 -5.63
C ILE A 40 -7.30 4.98 -5.52
N ALA A 41 -8.00 4.43 -4.53
CA ALA A 41 -8.13 2.98 -4.36
C ALA A 41 -8.78 2.31 -5.57
N HIS A 42 -9.86 2.89 -6.10
CA HIS A 42 -10.56 2.37 -7.29
C HIS A 42 -9.75 2.55 -8.57
N ARG A 43 -9.01 3.65 -8.72
CA ARG A 43 -8.09 3.82 -9.86
C ARG A 43 -6.91 2.85 -9.81
N GLY A 44 -6.67 2.22 -8.65
CA GLY A 44 -5.50 1.39 -8.39
C GLY A 44 -4.24 2.25 -8.39
N LEU A 45 -3.38 2.11 -7.39
CA LEU A 45 -2.01 2.57 -7.56
C LEU A 45 -1.43 1.82 -8.77
N PRO A 46 -0.96 2.50 -9.84
CA PRO A 46 -0.39 1.83 -11.01
C PRO A 46 0.81 0.93 -10.68
N SER A 47 1.37 1.09 -9.47
CA SER A 47 2.58 0.41 -9.00
C SER A 47 2.33 -0.89 -8.22
N LEU A 48 1.08 -1.17 -7.82
CA LEU A 48 0.75 -2.38 -7.06
C LEU A 48 -0.22 -3.31 -7.81
N GLN A 49 -0.17 -3.32 -9.14
CA GLN A 49 -0.62 -4.54 -9.83
C GLN A 49 0.26 -5.67 -9.28
N PRO A 50 -0.32 -6.72 -8.65
CA PRO A 50 0.44 -7.91 -8.34
C PRO A 50 0.94 -8.40 -9.70
N THR A 51 2.23 -8.22 -9.98
CA THR A 51 2.81 -8.84 -11.16
C THR A 51 2.50 -10.33 -11.03
N PRO A 52 2.03 -11.02 -12.08
CA PRO A 52 1.59 -12.42 -12.00
C PRO A 52 2.64 -13.37 -11.37
N ASP A 53 3.89 -12.92 -11.35
CA ASP A 53 5.04 -13.60 -10.80
C ASP A 53 5.27 -13.38 -9.28
N LEU A 54 4.40 -12.64 -8.58
CA LEU A 54 4.46 -12.52 -7.13
C LEU A 54 3.70 -13.69 -6.49
N ARG A 55 4.42 -14.58 -5.80
CA ARG A 55 3.83 -15.71 -5.07
C ARG A 55 4.07 -15.57 -3.58
N TYR A 56 3.02 -15.68 -2.78
CA TYR A 56 3.14 -15.72 -1.33
C TYR A 56 3.36 -17.18 -0.89
N ILE A 57 4.38 -17.42 -0.06
CA ILE A 57 4.64 -18.71 0.57
C ILE A 57 4.56 -18.53 2.08
N GLU A 58 3.73 -19.34 2.71
CA GLU A 58 3.57 -19.35 4.16
C GLU A 58 4.92 -19.63 4.85
N GLY A 59 5.28 -18.82 5.84
CA GLY A 59 6.56 -18.90 6.55
C GLY A 59 7.74 -18.16 5.91
N ILE A 60 7.69 -17.83 4.61
CA ILE A 60 8.79 -17.14 3.90
C ILE A 60 8.39 -15.71 3.47
N GLY A 61 7.10 -15.50 3.19
CA GLY A 61 6.56 -14.21 2.77
C GLY A 61 6.34 -14.11 1.26
N LEU A 62 6.58 -12.93 0.69
CA LEU A 62 6.30 -12.64 -0.72
C LEU A 62 7.53 -12.87 -1.59
N LEU A 63 7.46 -13.81 -2.54
CA LEU A 63 8.54 -14.14 -3.47
C LEU A 63 8.23 -13.68 -4.89
N ILE A 64 9.29 -13.39 -5.62
CA ILE A 64 9.26 -12.83 -6.97
C ILE A 64 9.85 -13.85 -7.94
N GLY A 65 9.10 -14.20 -8.99
CA GLY A 65 9.49 -15.23 -9.95
C GLY A 65 9.35 -16.65 -9.38
N ASP A 66 9.91 -17.63 -10.08
CA ASP A 66 9.86 -19.03 -9.65
C ASP A 66 10.95 -19.33 -8.62
N PHE A 67 10.57 -19.52 -7.37
CA PHE A 67 11.51 -19.79 -6.26
C PHE A 67 12.13 -21.19 -6.32
N THR A 68 11.54 -22.10 -7.11
CA THR A 68 12.09 -23.44 -7.32
C THR A 68 13.26 -23.42 -8.31
N CYS A 69 13.49 -22.32 -9.02
CA CYS A 69 14.63 -22.16 -9.91
C CYS A 69 15.89 -21.72 -9.12
N ARG A 70 16.98 -22.49 -9.22
CA ARG A 70 18.29 -22.14 -8.63
C ARG A 70 18.82 -20.78 -9.12
N TYR A 71 18.46 -20.38 -10.33
CA TYR A 71 18.91 -19.13 -10.96
C TYR A 71 17.91 -17.97 -10.81
N ASN A 72 16.91 -18.09 -9.92
CA ASN A 72 16.01 -17.00 -9.60
C ASN A 72 16.81 -15.76 -9.12
N ALA A 73 16.64 -14.64 -9.82
CA ALA A 73 17.40 -13.42 -9.54
C ALA A 73 16.80 -12.53 -8.43
N ARG A 74 15.62 -12.90 -7.91
CA ARG A 74 14.89 -12.23 -6.81
C ARG A 74 14.74 -10.71 -7.00
N SER A 75 14.65 -10.27 -8.26
CA SER A 75 14.58 -8.86 -8.64
C SER A 75 13.26 -8.55 -9.32
N ARG A 76 12.74 -7.34 -9.08
CA ARG A 76 11.54 -6.84 -9.79
C ARG A 76 11.74 -6.72 -11.30
N TYR A 77 12.98 -6.45 -11.73
CA TYR A 77 13.33 -6.23 -13.13
C TYR A 77 13.93 -7.45 -13.80
N LEU A 78 14.52 -8.38 -13.03
CA LEU A 78 15.20 -9.56 -13.53
C LEU A 78 14.64 -10.80 -12.85
N ARG A 79 14.09 -11.75 -13.63
CA ARG A 79 13.49 -12.99 -13.09
C ARG A 79 14.51 -14.13 -12.99
N CYS A 80 15.38 -14.25 -13.99
CA CYS A 80 16.41 -15.28 -14.07
C CYS A 80 17.77 -14.64 -14.37
N ALA A 81 18.80 -14.96 -13.59
CA ALA A 81 20.14 -14.38 -13.75
C ALA A 81 20.80 -14.79 -15.08
N ILE A 82 20.53 -16.01 -15.56
CA ILE A 82 21.10 -16.56 -16.79
C ILE A 82 20.21 -16.36 -18.02
N ASN A 83 18.95 -15.97 -17.82
CA ASN A 83 18.01 -15.63 -18.89
C ASN A 83 17.35 -14.27 -18.60
N PRO A 84 18.06 -13.15 -18.84
CA PRO A 84 17.58 -11.81 -18.53
C PRO A 84 16.38 -11.38 -19.41
N SER A 85 16.17 -12.04 -20.55
CA SER A 85 15.18 -11.66 -21.57
C SER A 85 13.86 -12.45 -21.51
N GLY A 86 13.73 -13.46 -20.64
CA GLY A 86 12.55 -14.32 -20.62
C GLY A 86 12.14 -14.78 -19.22
N PRO A 87 10.90 -15.30 -19.07
CA PRO A 87 10.43 -15.90 -17.83
C PRO A 87 11.23 -17.18 -17.49
N CYS A 88 11.15 -17.62 -16.23
CA CYS A 88 11.75 -18.90 -15.82
C CYS A 88 11.05 -20.10 -16.48
N GLU A 89 9.76 -19.97 -16.78
CA GLU A 89 8.93 -21.01 -17.40
C GLU A 89 9.40 -21.27 -18.84
N GLY A 90 9.94 -22.47 -19.12
CA GLY A 90 10.49 -22.85 -20.42
C GLY A 90 11.97 -22.53 -20.65
N CYS A 91 12.73 -22.13 -19.62
CA CYS A 91 14.17 -21.90 -19.75
C CYS A 91 14.95 -23.23 -19.91
N ARG A 92 15.81 -23.34 -20.94
CA ARG A 92 16.65 -24.54 -21.19
C ARG A 92 17.66 -24.80 -20.06
N GLN A 93 18.01 -23.77 -19.30
CA GLN A 93 18.94 -23.78 -18.17
C GLN A 93 18.20 -23.82 -16.82
N TYR A 94 16.91 -24.13 -16.81
CA TYR A 94 16.16 -24.32 -15.57
C TYR A 94 16.80 -25.47 -14.77
N ASP A 95 17.23 -25.15 -13.55
CA ASP A 95 17.77 -26.12 -12.59
C ASP A 95 16.92 -26.04 -11.32
N PRO A 96 16.12 -27.07 -11.00
CA PRO A 96 15.27 -27.07 -9.83
C PRO A 96 16.11 -27.14 -8.55
N VAL A 97 15.73 -26.36 -7.55
CA VAL A 97 16.21 -26.53 -6.17
C VAL A 97 15.57 -27.81 -5.64
N ILE A 98 16.37 -28.85 -5.46
CA ILE A 98 15.99 -30.06 -4.71
C ILE A 98 16.07 -29.67 -3.23
N PRO A 99 14.95 -29.62 -2.49
CA PRO A 99 15.00 -29.33 -1.06
C PRO A 99 15.78 -30.45 -0.37
N ASP A 100 16.78 -30.08 0.43
CA ASP A 100 17.47 -31.03 1.31
C ASP A 100 16.50 -31.41 2.44
N GLU A 101 16.17 -32.70 2.54
CA GLU A 101 15.20 -33.25 3.50
C GLU A 101 15.61 -32.99 4.97
N SER A 102 16.85 -32.57 5.20
CA SER A 102 17.41 -32.23 6.52
C SER A 102 16.91 -30.92 7.15
N VAL A 103 16.20 -30.05 6.42
CA VAL A 103 15.76 -28.73 6.96
C VAL A 103 14.37 -28.78 7.64
N MET A 104 13.61 -29.87 7.49
CA MET A 104 12.26 -30.00 8.07
C MET A 104 12.23 -30.54 9.51
N LEU A 105 13.35 -30.99 10.07
CA LEU A 105 13.39 -31.59 11.43
C LEU A 105 13.74 -30.61 12.57
N ASP A 106 13.96 -29.33 12.28
CA ASP A 106 14.36 -28.32 13.28
C ASP A 106 13.28 -27.23 13.53
N SER A 107 11.99 -27.57 13.45
CA SER A 107 10.90 -26.66 13.88
C SER A 107 9.79 -27.38 14.63
#